data_AF-A0A7S0FPT3-F1
#
_entry.id   AF-A0A7S0FPT3-F1
#
_cell.length_a   1.000
_cell.length_b   1.000
_cell.length_c   1.000
_cell.angle_alpha   90.00
_cell.angle_beta   90.00
_cell.angle_gamma   90.00
#
_symmetry.space_group_name_H-M   'P 1'
#
loop_
_entity.id
_entity.type
_entity.pdbx_description
1 polymer ?
#
loop_
_entity_poly.entity_id
_entity_poly.type
_entity_poly.pdbx_seq_one_letter_code
_entity_poly.pdbx_strand_id
1 'polypeptide(L)'
;GLEIGDIAVIAAGSDDPDSFQLLALTDIHPGSEFYVTDNAFTGYRLRDNEGTIKFKVKDVILAGSVIVYDKASPEWEAVGGSFSLSASGDTIIVYCTNGSEGESGITFLSALSYSGDFLDPNEDENVFGSSKSALPPLEIKSGDKGFFSFLTGVQFAATALEHEDNVWYDSYNAPNAGTKSDLWIYLADPALWGGSNTEMPLIRSDFVVLVEDVTSGSTGLCGGLSWWLLLVLISWFCRREHLPRYVNTWWW
;
A
#
# COMPACT_ATOMS: atom_id res chain seq x y z
N GLY A 1 11.16 -9.31 13.68
CA GLY A 1 11.01 -7.86 13.47
C GLY A 1 10.05 -7.69 12.32
N LEU A 2 9.45 -6.51 12.17
CA LEU A 2 8.60 -6.23 11.02
C LEU A 2 9.46 -6.13 9.76
N GLU A 3 8.97 -6.69 8.67
CA GLU A 3 9.61 -6.72 7.35
C GLU A 3 8.77 -5.96 6.32
N ILE A 4 9.39 -5.67 5.16
CA ILE A 4 8.71 -4.99 4.04
C ILE A 4 7.39 -5.72 3.74
N GLY A 5 6.32 -4.94 3.66
CA GLY A 5 5.00 -5.43 3.33
C GLY A 5 4.25 -6.11 4.48
N ASP A 6 4.75 -6.14 5.71
CA ASP A 6 4.01 -6.72 6.85
C ASP A 6 2.79 -5.89 7.27
N ILE A 7 2.80 -4.60 6.93
CA ILE A 7 1.74 -3.64 7.19
C ILE A 7 1.47 -2.88 5.91
N ALA A 8 0.20 -2.62 5.58
CA ALA A 8 -0.19 -1.78 4.46
C ALA A 8 -1.08 -0.64 4.91
N VAL A 9 -0.94 0.54 4.29
CA VAL A 9 -1.95 1.60 4.41
C VAL A 9 -3.13 1.24 3.51
N ILE A 10 -4.34 1.22 4.06
CA ILE A 10 -5.57 0.88 3.31
C ILE A 10 -6.56 2.05 3.22
N ALA A 11 -6.28 3.14 3.93
CA ALA A 11 -7.00 4.39 3.81
C ALA A 11 -6.28 5.56 4.46
N ALA A 12 -6.61 6.75 3.97
CA ALA A 12 -6.21 8.04 4.50
C ALA A 12 -7.36 9.03 4.30
N GLY A 13 -7.59 9.89 5.28
CA GLY A 13 -8.51 11.02 5.20
C GLY A 13 -7.85 12.26 5.79
N SER A 14 -7.78 13.33 5.01
CA SER A 14 -7.29 14.65 5.42
C SER A 14 -8.40 15.62 5.83
N ASP A 15 -9.65 15.15 5.85
CA ASP A 15 -10.74 15.87 6.50
C ASP A 15 -10.56 15.84 8.03
N ASP A 16 -10.64 17.00 8.68
CA ASP A 16 -10.47 17.12 10.13
C ASP A 16 -11.57 16.35 10.91
N PRO A 17 -11.20 15.43 11.82
CA PRO A 17 -9.84 15.06 12.20
C PRO A 17 -9.18 14.07 11.22
N ASP A 18 -7.90 14.30 10.92
CA ASP A 18 -7.09 13.39 10.10
C ASP A 18 -7.16 11.95 10.58
N SER A 19 -7.28 11.03 9.62
CA SER A 19 -7.40 9.60 9.89
C SER A 19 -6.65 8.76 8.87
N PHE A 20 -6.21 7.58 9.30
CA PHE A 20 -5.72 6.55 8.39
C PHE A 20 -5.99 5.18 9.00
N GLN A 21 -5.95 4.16 8.16
CA GLN A 21 -6.11 2.77 8.56
C GLN A 21 -5.00 1.92 7.96
N LEU A 22 -4.53 0.97 8.75
CA LEU A 22 -3.50 0.02 8.35
C LEU A 22 -4.04 -1.40 8.38
N LEU A 23 -3.59 -2.25 7.48
CA LEU A 23 -3.87 -3.68 7.46
C LEU A 23 -2.62 -4.46 7.89
N ALA A 24 -2.76 -5.33 8.88
CA ALA A 24 -1.74 -6.31 9.22
C ALA A 24 -1.77 -7.45 8.19
N LEU A 25 -0.69 -7.64 7.44
CA LEU A 25 -0.55 -8.71 6.43
C LEU A 25 0.20 -9.93 6.96
N THR A 26 0.68 -9.85 8.20
CA THR A 26 1.23 -10.94 8.99
C THR A 26 0.81 -10.76 10.45
N ASP A 27 1.03 -11.76 11.29
CA ASP A 27 0.84 -11.63 12.73
C ASP A 27 1.90 -10.68 13.30
N ILE A 28 1.45 -9.64 14.02
CA ILE A 28 2.32 -8.68 14.69
C ILE A 28 2.31 -8.97 16.19
N HIS A 29 3.47 -9.36 16.72
CA HIS A 29 3.59 -9.78 18.11
C HIS A 29 3.81 -8.60 19.07
N PRO A 30 3.36 -8.74 20.34
CA PRO A 30 3.60 -7.77 21.41
C PRO A 30 5.07 -7.36 21.53
N GLY A 31 5.30 -6.09 21.85
CA GLY A 31 6.65 -5.51 21.95
C GLY A 31 7.23 -5.05 20.62
N SER A 32 6.57 -5.32 19.49
CA SER A 32 6.87 -4.65 18.23
C SER A 32 6.44 -3.17 18.29
N GLU A 33 7.17 -2.33 17.59
CA GLU A 33 6.79 -0.93 17.34
C GLU A 33 7.03 -0.57 15.88
N PHE A 34 6.18 0.32 15.37
CA PHE A 34 6.35 0.93 14.06
C PHE A 34 5.96 2.39 14.12
N TYR A 35 6.38 3.12 13.10
CA TYR A 35 6.26 4.55 12.96
C TYR A 35 5.45 4.84 11.71
N VAL A 36 4.66 5.89 11.77
CA VAL A 36 3.91 6.44 10.64
C VAL A 36 4.29 7.91 10.53
N THR A 37 4.63 8.35 9.33
CA THR A 37 5.03 9.73 9.07
C THR A 37 4.40 10.26 7.80
N ASP A 38 4.08 11.54 7.83
CA ASP A 38 3.73 12.38 6.68
C ASP A 38 4.97 13.06 6.07
N ASN A 39 6.16 12.92 6.69
CA ASN A 39 7.40 13.44 6.12
C ASN A 39 7.74 12.73 4.80
N ALA A 40 8.09 13.54 3.80
CA ALA A 40 8.64 13.04 2.55
C ALA A 40 9.95 12.26 2.74
N PHE A 41 10.12 11.22 1.94
CA PHE A 41 11.39 10.57 1.71
C PHE A 41 12.13 11.22 0.54
N THR A 42 13.41 11.53 0.69
CA THR A 42 14.21 12.22 -0.34
C THR A 42 15.02 11.26 -1.23
N GLY A 43 14.84 9.95 -1.09
CA GLY A 43 15.69 8.92 -1.71
C GLY A 43 16.79 8.38 -0.80
N TYR A 44 17.14 9.12 0.26
CA TYR A 44 18.19 8.72 1.21
C TYR A 44 17.89 9.06 2.66
N ARG A 45 16.92 9.93 2.93
CA ARG A 45 16.44 10.20 4.29
C ARG A 45 14.99 10.61 4.34
N LEU A 46 14.37 10.47 5.51
CA LEU A 46 13.12 11.19 5.81
C LEU A 46 13.45 12.66 6.08
N ARG A 47 12.59 13.56 5.59
CA ARG A 47 12.63 14.96 6.01
C ARG A 47 12.16 15.10 7.47
N ASP A 48 12.38 16.27 8.05
CA ASP A 48 12.05 16.64 9.42
C ASP A 48 11.11 17.86 9.50
N ASN A 49 10.38 18.15 8.42
CA ASN A 49 9.48 19.30 8.33
C ASN A 49 8.02 19.00 8.75
N GLU A 50 7.67 17.74 8.93
CA GLU A 50 6.32 17.23 9.25
C GLU A 50 6.36 16.27 10.43
N GLY A 51 5.29 15.51 10.64
CA GLY A 51 5.04 14.69 11.80
C GLY A 51 5.53 13.26 11.72
N THR A 52 5.78 12.70 12.88
CA THR A 52 5.94 11.25 13.05
C THR A 52 5.22 10.83 14.32
N ILE A 53 4.42 9.78 14.19
CA ILE A 53 3.77 9.08 15.28
C ILE A 53 4.29 7.64 15.33
N LYS A 54 4.20 7.04 16.52
CA LYS A 54 4.62 5.67 16.79
C LYS A 54 3.46 4.88 17.36
N PHE A 55 3.31 3.64 16.90
CA PHE A 55 2.39 2.66 17.45
C PHE A 55 3.14 1.59 18.25
N LYS A 56 2.66 1.28 19.46
CA LYS A 56 3.19 0.21 20.31
C LYS A 56 2.22 -0.95 20.39
N VAL A 57 2.65 -2.11 19.92
CA VAL A 57 1.85 -3.34 19.92
C VAL A 57 1.84 -3.94 21.33
N LYS A 58 0.68 -3.92 21.99
CA LYS A 58 0.49 -4.46 23.35
C LYS A 58 0.06 -5.91 23.37
N ASP A 59 -0.86 -6.25 22.48
CA ASP A 59 -1.40 -7.59 22.28
C ASP A 59 -1.11 -8.05 20.84
N VAL A 60 -1.21 -9.37 20.59
CA VAL A 60 -1.01 -9.89 19.24
C VAL A 60 -2.07 -9.31 18.30
N ILE A 61 -1.63 -8.77 17.17
CA ILE A 61 -2.49 -8.33 16.07
C ILE A 61 -2.41 -9.42 15.01
N LEU A 62 -3.50 -10.13 14.78
CA LEU A 62 -3.54 -11.22 13.81
C LEU A 62 -3.53 -10.68 12.38
N ALA A 63 -2.93 -11.42 11.46
CA ALA A 63 -3.02 -11.12 10.03
C ALA A 63 -4.50 -10.96 9.60
N GLY A 64 -4.78 -9.96 8.78
CA GLY A 64 -6.13 -9.55 8.37
C GLY A 64 -6.78 -8.50 9.29
N SER A 65 -6.17 -8.20 10.44
CA SER A 65 -6.68 -7.17 11.35
C SER A 65 -6.42 -5.76 10.81
N VAL A 66 -7.40 -4.88 11.00
CA VAL A 66 -7.27 -3.45 10.70
C VAL A 66 -6.86 -2.68 11.96
N ILE A 67 -5.80 -1.90 11.86
CA ILE A 67 -5.31 -0.98 12.89
C ILE A 67 -5.79 0.43 12.50
N VAL A 68 -6.59 1.04 13.36
CA VAL A 68 -7.15 2.38 13.12
C VAL A 68 -6.33 3.41 13.88
N TYR A 69 -5.97 4.51 13.21
CA TYR A 69 -5.39 5.65 13.89
C TYR A 69 -6.45 6.35 14.75
N ASP A 70 -6.16 6.45 16.05
CA ASP A 70 -6.96 7.21 16.99
C ASP A 70 -6.01 7.99 17.89
N LYS A 71 -5.99 9.32 17.72
CA LYS A 71 -5.16 10.24 18.51
C LYS A 71 -5.44 10.15 20.02
N ALA A 72 -6.62 9.70 20.43
CA ALA A 72 -6.97 9.51 21.84
C ALA A 72 -6.50 8.14 22.38
N SER A 73 -6.12 7.20 21.53
CA SER A 73 -5.68 5.87 21.95
C SER A 73 -4.27 5.92 22.59
N PRO A 74 -4.06 5.25 23.73
CA PRO A 74 -2.76 5.19 24.41
C PRO A 74 -1.73 4.29 23.72
N GLU A 75 -2.03 3.77 22.53
CA GLU A 75 -1.09 2.99 21.71
C GLU A 75 -0.32 3.88 20.73
N TRP A 76 -0.87 5.05 20.40
CA TRP A 76 -0.26 6.05 19.53
C TRP A 76 0.49 7.10 20.37
N GLU A 77 1.72 7.39 19.98
CA GLU A 77 2.59 8.37 20.63
C GLU A 77 3.19 9.31 19.58
N ALA A 78 3.12 10.63 19.79
CA ALA A 78 3.84 11.58 18.95
C ALA A 78 5.35 11.47 19.22
N VAL A 79 6.15 11.35 18.15
CA VAL A 79 7.61 11.22 18.21
C VAL A 79 8.28 12.54 17.85
N GLY A 80 7.81 13.19 16.80
CA GLY A 80 8.36 14.45 16.30
C GLY A 80 7.35 15.18 15.41
N GLY A 81 7.52 16.51 15.30
CA GLY A 81 6.64 17.36 14.49
C GLY A 81 5.16 17.26 14.87
N SER A 82 4.29 17.50 13.89
CA SER A 82 2.85 17.30 13.98
C SER A 82 2.41 16.49 12.78
N PHE A 83 1.87 15.29 13.01
CA PHE A 83 1.31 14.48 11.93
C PHE A 83 -0.02 15.11 11.54
N SER A 84 -0.07 15.68 10.33
CA SER A 84 -1.22 16.44 9.84
C SER A 84 -1.34 16.25 8.34
N LEU A 85 -2.41 15.58 7.93
CA LEU A 85 -2.68 15.27 6.54
C LEU A 85 -3.26 16.50 5.81
N SER A 86 -2.76 16.76 4.62
CA SER A 86 -3.10 17.91 3.79
C SER A 86 -4.32 17.62 2.92
N ALA A 87 -5.22 18.60 2.82
CA ALA A 87 -6.30 18.64 1.84
C ALA A 87 -5.81 18.83 0.39
N SER A 88 -4.49 18.91 0.14
CA SER A 88 -3.91 18.85 -1.20
C SER A 88 -3.20 17.52 -1.50
N GLY A 89 -3.36 16.54 -0.60
CA GLY A 89 -2.67 15.26 -0.66
C GLY A 89 -1.33 15.28 0.05
N ASP A 90 -0.99 14.15 0.67
CA ASP A 90 0.32 13.87 1.28
C ASP A 90 0.79 12.44 0.96
N THR A 91 1.97 12.12 1.48
CA THR A 91 2.48 10.74 1.53
C THR A 91 2.45 10.22 2.96
N ILE A 92 1.87 9.05 3.18
CA ILE A 92 1.96 8.30 4.43
C ILE A 92 3.00 7.20 4.27
N ILE A 93 4.05 7.22 5.09
CA ILE A 93 5.10 6.21 5.10
C ILE A 93 5.06 5.47 6.43
N VAL A 94 5.02 4.14 6.36
CA VAL A 94 5.07 3.24 7.51
C VAL A 94 6.44 2.58 7.55
N TYR A 95 7.11 2.62 8.70
CA TYR A 95 8.45 2.06 8.86
C TYR A 95 8.68 1.55 10.29
N CYS A 96 9.67 0.70 10.49
CA CYS A 96 10.19 0.38 11.83
C CYS A 96 11.69 0.68 11.91
N THR A 97 12.19 0.82 13.13
CA THR A 97 13.63 1.01 13.36
C THR A 97 14.22 -0.24 13.99
N ASN A 98 15.43 -0.64 13.58
CA ASN A 98 16.18 -1.72 14.21
C ASN A 98 17.00 -1.27 15.43
N GLY A 99 16.82 -0.01 15.88
CA GLY A 99 17.54 0.59 17.01
C GLY A 99 18.90 1.20 16.65
N SER A 100 19.32 1.15 15.38
CA SER A 100 20.48 1.93 14.91
C SER A 100 20.09 3.39 14.70
N GLU A 101 20.98 4.32 15.03
CA GLU A 101 20.76 5.74 14.78
C GLU A 101 20.85 6.06 13.28
N GLY A 102 19.91 6.87 12.79
CA GLY A 102 19.86 7.34 11.41
C GLY A 102 19.19 6.37 10.43
N GLU A 103 19.27 6.73 9.15
CA GLU A 103 18.51 6.12 8.04
C GLU A 103 18.88 4.65 7.77
N SER A 104 20.10 4.24 8.10
CA SER A 104 20.51 2.82 8.02
C SER A 104 19.82 1.93 9.05
N GLY A 105 19.18 2.55 10.06
CA GLY A 105 18.35 1.87 11.05
C GLY A 105 16.90 1.68 10.62
N ILE A 106 16.48 2.26 9.49
CA ILE A 106 15.08 2.26 9.05
C ILE A 106 14.80 1.05 8.16
N THR A 107 13.69 0.37 8.43
CA THR A 107 13.07 -0.63 7.55
C THR A 107 11.70 -0.12 7.17
N PHE A 108 11.54 0.28 5.91
CA PHE A 108 10.24 0.69 5.38
C PHE A 108 9.32 -0.52 5.27
N LEU A 109 8.06 -0.35 5.66
CA LEU A 109 7.05 -1.41 5.67
C LEU A 109 6.06 -1.19 4.53
N SER A 110 5.58 0.04 4.36
CA SER A 110 4.74 0.44 3.24
C SER A 110 4.71 1.95 3.01
N ALA A 111 4.22 2.39 1.86
CA ALA A 111 3.89 3.79 1.61
C ALA A 111 2.59 3.97 0.81
N LEU A 112 1.87 5.05 1.09
CA LEU A 112 0.74 5.51 0.30
C LEU A 112 0.98 6.97 -0.06
N SER A 113 0.95 7.32 -1.34
CA SER A 113 0.83 8.70 -1.79
C SER A 113 -0.58 8.92 -2.32
N TYR A 114 -1.25 9.95 -1.83
CA TYR A 114 -2.52 10.44 -2.38
C TYR A 114 -2.40 11.89 -2.86
N SER A 115 -1.17 12.30 -3.19
CA SER A 115 -0.82 13.57 -3.83
C SER A 115 -0.28 13.38 -5.26
N GLY A 116 -0.47 12.19 -5.83
CA GLY A 116 0.06 11.74 -7.11
C GLY A 116 1.29 10.83 -6.99
N ASP A 117 1.96 10.62 -8.13
CA ASP A 117 3.11 9.72 -8.25
C ASP A 117 4.29 10.10 -7.35
N PHE A 118 5.00 9.06 -6.88
CA PHE A 118 6.31 9.20 -6.26
C PHE A 118 7.34 9.70 -7.27
N LEU A 119 8.25 10.57 -6.83
CA LEU A 119 9.31 11.14 -7.67
C LEU A 119 10.56 10.23 -7.71
N ASP A 120 11.44 10.48 -8.68
CA ASP A 120 12.74 9.81 -8.74
C ASP A 120 13.58 10.19 -7.50
N PRO A 121 14.16 9.21 -6.76
CA PRO A 121 14.97 9.49 -5.57
C PRO A 121 16.24 10.31 -5.85
N ASN A 122 16.60 10.56 -7.11
CA ASN A 122 17.74 11.38 -7.51
C ASN A 122 17.35 12.82 -7.92
N GLU A 123 16.09 13.21 -7.78
CA GLU A 123 15.67 14.60 -7.99
C GLU A 123 16.32 15.57 -6.99
N ASP A 124 16.29 16.87 -7.30
CA ASP A 124 16.77 17.91 -6.38
C ASP A 124 16.01 17.85 -5.04
N GLU A 125 16.73 17.82 -3.92
CA GLU A 125 16.12 17.59 -2.61
C GLU A 125 15.00 18.60 -2.26
N ASN A 126 15.04 19.80 -2.84
CA ASN A 126 14.05 20.86 -2.62
C ASN A 126 12.69 20.57 -3.30
N VAL A 127 12.59 19.56 -4.16
CA VAL A 127 11.30 19.13 -4.72
C VAL A 127 10.50 18.30 -3.73
N PHE A 128 11.15 17.70 -2.73
CA PHE A 128 10.50 16.89 -1.71
C PHE A 128 9.99 17.76 -0.55
N GLY A 129 8.79 17.45 -0.09
CA GLY A 129 8.08 18.17 0.97
C GLY A 129 6.69 17.60 1.13
N SER A 130 5.77 18.37 1.72
CA SER A 130 4.44 17.90 2.12
C SER A 130 3.73 17.03 1.07
N SER A 131 3.62 17.55 -0.15
CA SER A 131 2.87 16.85 -1.21
C SER A 131 3.74 15.99 -2.13
N LYS A 132 5.05 15.84 -1.89
CA LYS A 132 5.96 15.15 -2.82
C LYS A 132 7.03 14.35 -2.07
N SER A 133 7.03 13.04 -2.32
CA SER A 133 8.00 12.09 -1.78
C SER A 133 8.63 11.27 -2.91
N ALA A 134 9.88 10.85 -2.73
CA ALA A 134 10.44 9.72 -3.46
C ALA A 134 9.81 8.42 -2.97
N LEU A 135 9.85 7.37 -3.79
CA LEU A 135 9.46 6.03 -3.40
C LEU A 135 10.51 5.46 -2.42
N PRO A 136 10.15 5.10 -1.18
CA PRO A 136 11.09 4.44 -0.28
C PRO A 136 11.53 3.08 -0.83
N PRO A 137 12.69 2.52 -0.43
CA PRO A 137 13.19 1.23 -0.87
C PRO A 137 12.33 0.08 -0.33
N LEU A 138 11.13 -0.06 -0.90
CA LEU A 138 10.07 -1.00 -0.56
C LEU A 138 10.06 -2.20 -1.50
N GLU A 139 11.22 -2.49 -2.11
CA GLU A 139 11.37 -3.63 -2.99
C GLU A 139 11.15 -4.93 -2.21
N ILE A 140 10.11 -5.65 -2.60
CA ILE A 140 9.79 -6.98 -2.09
C ILE A 140 10.76 -7.96 -2.75
N LYS A 141 11.56 -8.69 -1.95
CA LYS A 141 12.56 -9.65 -2.46
C LYS A 141 11.90 -10.83 -3.18
N SER A 142 12.65 -11.48 -4.08
CA SER A 142 12.14 -12.58 -4.90
C SER A 142 11.55 -13.73 -4.07
N GLY A 143 10.27 -14.03 -4.27
CA GLY A 143 9.54 -15.10 -3.59
C GLY A 143 8.10 -14.69 -3.29
N ASP A 144 7.95 -13.44 -2.85
CA ASP A 144 6.65 -12.79 -2.60
C ASP A 144 6.13 -12.12 -3.89
N LYS A 145 4.80 -11.90 -4.00
CA LYS A 145 4.13 -11.21 -5.13
C LYS A 145 3.55 -9.84 -4.68
N GLY A 146 3.40 -8.88 -5.60
CA GLY A 146 3.15 -7.44 -5.32
C GLY A 146 3.09 -6.64 -6.64
N PHE A 147 3.04 -5.29 -6.59
CA PHE A 147 2.90 -4.40 -7.76
C PHE A 147 3.87 -4.74 -8.90
N PHE A 148 3.42 -5.30 -10.02
CA PHE A 148 4.33 -5.68 -11.09
C PHE A 148 4.66 -4.48 -11.97
N SER A 149 5.83 -3.86 -11.78
CA SER A 149 6.36 -2.96 -12.81
C SER A 149 6.71 -3.78 -14.04
N PHE A 150 5.88 -3.74 -15.09
CA PHE A 150 6.11 -4.48 -16.35
C PHE A 150 7.45 -4.14 -17.03
N LEU A 151 8.04 -2.99 -16.70
CA LEU A 151 9.31 -2.52 -17.24
C LEU A 151 10.53 -3.03 -16.46
N THR A 152 10.39 -3.29 -15.15
CA THR A 152 11.53 -3.65 -14.27
C THR A 152 11.41 -5.04 -13.64
N GLY A 153 10.21 -5.62 -13.58
CA GLY A 153 9.94 -6.88 -12.89
C GLY A 153 9.98 -6.79 -11.36
N VAL A 154 10.04 -5.58 -10.80
CA VAL A 154 10.19 -5.31 -9.36
C VAL A 154 8.82 -5.00 -8.73
N GLN A 155 8.63 -5.45 -7.50
CA GLN A 155 7.41 -5.25 -6.71
C GLN A 155 7.65 -4.35 -5.52
N PHE A 156 6.72 -3.43 -5.28
CA PHE A 156 6.81 -2.47 -4.19
C PHE A 156 5.63 -2.58 -3.25
N ALA A 157 5.88 -2.52 -1.96
CA ALA A 157 4.84 -2.35 -0.92
C ALA A 157 4.37 -0.89 -0.85
N ALA A 158 3.98 -0.30 -1.99
CA ALA A 158 3.58 1.10 -2.08
C ALA A 158 2.43 1.30 -3.08
N THR A 159 1.63 2.33 -2.81
CA THR A 159 0.53 2.75 -3.69
C THR A 159 0.62 4.26 -3.93
N ALA A 160 0.44 4.68 -5.18
CA ALA A 160 0.28 6.08 -5.55
C ALA A 160 -1.11 6.27 -6.17
N LEU A 161 -1.83 7.27 -5.71
CA LEU A 161 -3.18 7.61 -6.13
C LEU A 161 -3.22 9.06 -6.61
N GLU A 162 -4.16 9.35 -7.51
CA GLU A 162 -4.57 10.72 -7.79
C GLU A 162 -5.16 11.36 -6.53
N HIS A 163 -5.10 12.68 -6.45
CA HIS A 163 -5.53 13.42 -5.26
C HIS A 163 -7.05 13.39 -5.09
N GLU A 164 -7.46 12.95 -3.90
CA GLU A 164 -8.75 13.14 -3.26
C GLU A 164 -8.49 13.32 -1.75
N ASP A 165 -9.30 14.11 -1.04
CA ASP A 165 -9.07 14.39 0.39
C ASP A 165 -9.20 13.11 1.25
N ASN A 166 -10.05 12.20 0.82
CA ASN A 166 -10.18 10.87 1.41
C ASN A 166 -9.97 9.81 0.35
N VAL A 167 -9.15 8.82 0.67
CA VAL A 167 -8.89 7.64 -0.17
C VAL A 167 -9.03 6.36 0.66
N TRP A 168 -9.59 5.32 0.05
CA TRP A 168 -9.74 4.02 0.70
C TRP A 168 -9.64 2.89 -0.30
N TYR A 169 -9.10 1.76 0.14
CA TYR A 169 -9.20 0.52 -0.61
C TYR A 169 -10.67 0.05 -0.61
N ASP A 170 -11.28 -0.06 -1.80
CA ASP A 170 -12.69 -0.40 -1.96
C ASP A 170 -12.96 -1.90 -1.77
N SER A 171 -12.76 -2.37 -0.54
CA SER A 171 -12.98 -3.77 -0.09
C SER A 171 -14.42 -4.29 -0.28
N TYR A 172 -15.36 -3.46 -0.75
CA TYR A 172 -16.69 -3.92 -1.18
C TYR A 172 -16.67 -4.48 -2.59
N ASN A 173 -15.91 -3.86 -3.50
CA ASN A 173 -15.83 -4.24 -4.91
C ASN A 173 -14.49 -4.88 -5.28
N ALA A 174 -13.48 -4.76 -4.43
CA ALA A 174 -12.14 -5.29 -4.61
C ALA A 174 -11.91 -6.56 -3.78
N PRO A 175 -11.00 -7.46 -4.20
CA PRO A 175 -10.69 -8.68 -3.45
C PRO A 175 -10.04 -8.39 -2.09
N ASN A 176 -10.68 -8.82 -1.00
CA ASN A 176 -10.18 -8.64 0.37
C ASN A 176 -9.64 -9.94 1.01
N ALA A 177 -9.41 -10.98 0.20
CA ALA A 177 -8.92 -12.28 0.65
C ALA A 177 -7.82 -12.79 -0.28
N GLY A 178 -6.74 -13.30 0.29
CA GLY A 178 -5.60 -13.81 -0.47
C GLY A 178 -4.38 -14.02 0.41
N THR A 179 -3.29 -14.48 -0.18
CA THR A 179 -1.98 -14.48 0.51
C THR A 179 -1.52 -13.04 0.75
N LYS A 180 -0.51 -12.84 1.62
CA LYS A 180 0.19 -11.53 1.76
C LYS A 180 0.54 -10.95 0.39
N SER A 181 1.06 -11.82 -0.47
CA SER A 181 1.46 -11.52 -1.83
C SER A 181 0.29 -11.07 -2.73
N ASP A 182 -0.83 -11.79 -2.69
CA ASP A 182 -2.01 -11.42 -3.49
C ASP A 182 -2.59 -10.08 -3.05
N LEU A 183 -2.67 -9.84 -1.74
CA LEU A 183 -3.19 -8.60 -1.18
C LEU A 183 -2.33 -7.40 -1.57
N TRP A 184 -1.00 -7.54 -1.61
CA TRP A 184 -0.12 -6.48 -2.12
C TRP A 184 -0.35 -6.15 -3.59
N ILE A 185 -0.64 -7.14 -4.43
CA ILE A 185 -1.01 -6.88 -5.84
C ILE A 185 -2.28 -6.03 -5.88
N TYR A 186 -3.28 -6.35 -5.07
CA TYR A 186 -4.55 -5.62 -5.08
C TYR A 186 -4.42 -4.21 -4.50
N LEU A 187 -3.70 -4.06 -3.39
CA LEU A 187 -3.50 -2.76 -2.75
C LEU A 187 -2.72 -1.79 -3.62
N ALA A 188 -1.84 -2.31 -4.48
CA ALA A 188 -1.07 -1.47 -5.39
C ALA A 188 -1.79 -1.11 -6.69
N ASP A 189 -2.99 -1.62 -6.95
CA ASP A 189 -3.79 -1.28 -8.13
C ASP A 189 -4.70 -0.08 -7.83
N PRO A 190 -4.41 1.13 -8.36
CA PRO A 190 -5.23 2.32 -8.10
C PRO A 190 -6.70 2.17 -8.53
N ALA A 191 -7.00 1.26 -9.46
CA ALA A 191 -8.38 1.00 -9.89
C ALA A 191 -9.25 0.31 -8.83
N LEU A 192 -8.62 -0.22 -7.77
CA LEU A 192 -9.29 -0.85 -6.62
C LEU A 192 -9.47 0.11 -5.44
N TRP A 193 -9.12 1.38 -5.62
CA TRP A 193 -9.30 2.43 -4.62
C TRP A 193 -10.48 3.32 -4.97
N GLY A 194 -11.21 3.74 -3.94
CA GLY A 194 -12.17 4.83 -3.99
C GLY A 194 -11.56 6.11 -3.45
N GLY A 195 -12.14 7.24 -3.83
CA GLY A 195 -11.77 8.55 -3.32
C GLY A 195 -12.94 9.53 -3.27
N SER A 196 -12.86 10.50 -2.36
CA SER A 196 -13.93 11.47 -2.09
C SER A 196 -13.38 12.71 -1.37
N ASN A 197 -13.78 13.89 -1.83
CA ASN A 197 -13.46 15.17 -1.19
C ASN A 197 -14.48 15.59 -0.10
N THR A 198 -15.31 14.67 0.41
CA THR A 198 -16.35 15.01 1.40
C THR A 198 -16.52 14.04 2.55
N GLU A 199 -16.38 12.74 2.28
CA GLU A 199 -16.54 11.71 3.30
C GLU A 199 -15.78 10.45 2.91
N MET A 200 -15.14 9.82 3.90
CA MET A 200 -14.62 8.46 3.80
C MET A 200 -15.69 7.48 4.29
N PRO A 201 -16.07 6.45 3.49
CA PRO A 201 -17.01 5.44 3.95
C PRO A 201 -16.40 4.57 5.04
N LEU A 202 -17.25 3.83 5.76
CA LEU A 202 -16.78 2.77 6.64
C LEU A 202 -16.08 1.68 5.82
N ILE A 203 -14.82 1.42 6.15
CA ILE A 203 -13.99 0.41 5.51
C ILE A 203 -14.26 -0.93 6.20
N ARG A 204 -14.40 -1.99 5.42
CA ARG A 204 -14.54 -3.33 5.99
C ARG A 204 -13.24 -3.74 6.68
N SER A 205 -13.39 -4.47 7.78
CA SER A 205 -12.29 -5.03 8.57
C SER A 205 -12.18 -6.55 8.45
N ASP A 206 -12.82 -7.16 7.45
CA ASP A 206 -12.90 -8.61 7.28
C ASP A 206 -11.94 -9.13 6.20
N PHE A 207 -10.73 -8.58 6.19
CA PHE A 207 -9.66 -9.11 5.36
C PHE A 207 -9.28 -10.52 5.79
N VAL A 208 -9.02 -11.38 4.82
CA VAL A 208 -8.58 -12.77 5.06
C VAL A 208 -7.20 -12.97 4.47
N VAL A 209 -6.19 -13.02 5.34
CA VAL A 209 -4.82 -13.36 4.95
C VAL A 209 -4.66 -14.87 5.00
N LEU A 210 -4.47 -15.48 3.83
CA LEU A 210 -4.22 -16.91 3.69
C LEU A 210 -2.73 -17.18 3.92
N VAL A 211 -2.44 -18.22 4.70
CA VAL A 211 -1.08 -18.74 4.85
C VAL A 211 -0.70 -19.40 3.52
N GLU A 212 0.47 -19.07 2.99
CA GLU A 212 1.01 -19.81 1.85
C GLU A 212 1.24 -21.26 2.28
N ASP A 213 0.56 -22.21 1.63
CA ASP A 213 0.84 -23.62 1.83
C ASP A 213 2.27 -23.87 1.36
N VAL A 214 3.18 -23.99 2.32
CA VAL A 214 4.52 -24.51 2.09
C VAL A 214 4.36 -25.97 1.73
N THR A 215 4.04 -26.28 0.48
CA THR A 215 4.29 -27.62 -0.05
C THR A 215 5.80 -27.78 -0.08
N SER A 216 6.32 -28.29 1.03
CA SER A 216 7.70 -28.71 1.23
C SER A 216 8.19 -29.47 0.00
N GLY A 217 9.40 -29.13 -0.46
CA GLY A 217 10.06 -29.77 -1.58
C GLY A 217 9.89 -31.29 -1.57
N SER A 218 9.24 -31.79 -2.61
CA SER A 218 9.29 -33.18 -3.02
C SER A 218 9.66 -33.19 -4.48
N THR A 219 10.93 -33.49 -4.76
CA THR A 219 11.37 -33.95 -6.07
C THR A 219 10.50 -35.13 -6.51
N GLY A 220 9.63 -34.92 -7.49
CA GLY A 220 8.77 -35.97 -8.02
C GLY A 220 7.98 -35.48 -9.23
N LEU A 221 8.54 -35.70 -10.42
CA LEU A 221 7.84 -35.66 -11.70
C LEU A 221 6.49 -36.38 -11.60
N CYS A 222 5.37 -35.70 -11.85
CA CYS A 222 4.39 -36.02 -12.91
C CYS A 222 3.10 -35.17 -12.78
N GLY A 223 2.78 -34.39 -13.82
CA GLY A 223 1.43 -34.14 -14.31
C GLY A 223 0.44 -33.35 -13.44
N GLY A 224 0.25 -32.06 -13.76
CA GLY A 224 -0.92 -31.32 -13.27
C GLY A 224 -0.84 -29.80 -13.49
N LEU A 225 -0.76 -29.35 -14.75
CA LEU A 225 -1.00 -27.93 -15.06
C LEU A 225 -2.45 -27.60 -14.72
N SER A 226 -2.67 -26.87 -13.61
CA SER A 226 -3.97 -26.29 -13.28
C SER A 226 -4.26 -25.14 -14.25
N TRP A 227 -5.18 -25.39 -15.17
CA TRP A 227 -5.65 -24.47 -16.21
C TRP A 227 -6.52 -23.30 -15.69
N TRP A 228 -6.63 -23.10 -14.38
CA TRP A 228 -7.54 -22.10 -13.81
C TRP A 228 -7.02 -20.66 -13.81
N LEU A 229 -5.70 -20.43 -13.95
CA LEU A 229 -5.14 -19.07 -13.87
C LEU A 229 -5.10 -18.31 -15.22
N LEU A 230 -5.34 -18.97 -16.36
CA LEU A 230 -5.27 -18.32 -17.69
C LEU A 230 -6.63 -17.76 -18.18
N LEU A 231 -7.73 -18.08 -17.49
CA LEU A 231 -9.09 -17.75 -17.94
C LEU A 231 -9.68 -16.47 -17.33
N VAL A 232 -9.11 -15.96 -16.23
CA VAL A 232 -9.58 -14.72 -15.60
C VAL A 232 -9.08 -13.47 -16.34
N LEU A 233 -7.87 -13.51 -16.93
CA LEU A 233 -7.30 -12.36 -17.66
C LEU A 233 -7.83 -12.18 -19.10
N ILE A 234 -8.43 -13.20 -19.71
CA ILE A 234 -8.97 -13.09 -21.09
C ILE A 234 -10.44 -12.65 -21.10
N SER A 235 -11.18 -12.81 -19.99
CA SER A 235 -12.62 -12.45 -19.93
C SER A 235 -12.90 -10.96 -19.81
N TRP A 236 -11.93 -10.12 -19.44
CA TRP A 236 -12.18 -8.67 -19.25
C TRP A 236 -11.89 -7.83 -20.50
N PHE A 237 -11.01 -8.30 -21.40
CA PHE A 237 -10.64 -7.56 -22.62
C PHE A 237 -11.68 -7.65 -23.77
N CYS A 238 -12.74 -8.44 -23.62
CA CYS A 238 -13.73 -8.67 -24.70
C CYS A 238 -15.08 -7.95 -24.51
N ARG A 239 -15.13 -6.89 -23.67
CA ARG A 239 -16.37 -6.12 -23.45
C ARG A 239 -16.16 -4.60 -23.57
N ARG A 240 -15.59 -4.14 -24.69
CA ARG A 240 -15.73 -2.75 -25.16
C ARG A 240 -15.32 -2.60 -26.63
N GLU A 241 -16.17 -3.06 -27.55
CA GLU A 241 -16.23 -2.49 -28.90
C GLU A 241 -17.67 -2.13 -29.24
N HIS A 242 -18.01 -0.85 -29.06
CA HIS A 242 -19.16 -0.24 -29.70
C HIS A 242 -18.70 0.32 -31.05
N LEU A 243 -18.98 -0.41 -32.12
CA LEU A 243 -18.96 0.08 -33.49
C LEU A 243 -20.13 1.06 -33.73
N PRO A 244 -19.94 2.13 -34.52
CA PRO A 244 -20.98 2.60 -35.40
C PRO A 244 -20.77 2.08 -36.82
N ARG A 245 -21.84 1.49 -37.35
CA ARG A 245 -22.03 1.18 -38.77
C ARG A 245 -22.01 2.47 -39.59
N TYR A 246 -21.31 2.48 -40.72
CA TYR A 246 -21.82 3.14 -41.92
C TYR A 246 -21.52 2.33 -43.18
N VAL A 247 -22.49 2.45 -44.09
CA VAL A 247 -22.85 1.59 -45.22
C VAL A 247 -22.03 1.93 -46.48
N ASN A 248 -21.74 0.89 -47.27
CA ASN A 248 -21.50 0.78 -48.72
C ASN A 248 -21.26 2.06 -49.54
N THR A 249 -20.26 2.01 -50.44
CA THR A 249 -20.50 1.82 -51.89
C THR A 249 -19.20 1.46 -52.64
N TRP A 250 -19.42 0.78 -53.76
CA TRP A 250 -18.48 0.06 -54.63
C TRP A 250 -17.74 0.89 -55.70
N TRP A 251 -16.74 0.24 -56.34
CA TRP A 251 -16.14 0.44 -57.69
C TRP A 251 -15.31 1.74 -57.86
N TRP A 252 -14.09 1.78 -58.40
CA TRP A 252 -13.20 0.90 -59.17
C TRP A 252 -11.77 1.05 -58.65
#